data_AF-A0A550GZ31-F1
#
_entry.id   AF-A0A550GZ31-F1
#
_cell.length_a   1.000
_cell.length_b   1.000
_cell.length_c   1.000
_cell.angle_alpha   90.00
_cell.angle_beta   90.00
_cell.angle_gamma   90.00
#
_symmetry.space_group_name_H-M   'P 1'
#
loop_
_entity.id
_entity.type
_entity.pdbx_description
1 polymer ?
#
loop_
_entity_poly.entity_id
_entity_poly.type
_entity_poly.pdbx_seq_one_letter_code
_entity_poly.pdbx_strand_id
1 'polypeptide(L)'
;MGVMWNRYEENIEASEGGIPVSRRFYLLLLAGFVLVVVGIMVVFVATVLSGSGSINGGAVVFIGPFPIVIGVGPDAAWLVLFSIILAVLSIVVFFVMRRKTRLFGD
;
A
#
# COMPACT_ATOMS: atom_id res chain seq x y z
N MET A 1 -6.08 -17.20 48.37
CA MET A 1 -6.73 -16.89 47.07
C MET A 1 -6.52 -15.46 46.57
N GLY A 2 -6.04 -14.49 47.38
CA GLY A 2 -5.85 -13.09 46.94
C GLY A 2 -4.60 -12.79 46.08
N VAL A 3 -3.59 -13.65 46.09
CA VAL A 3 -2.28 -13.40 45.45
C VAL A 3 -2.30 -13.58 43.93
N MET A 4 -3.26 -14.37 43.42
CA MET A 4 -3.43 -14.59 41.97
C MET A 4 -4.03 -13.36 41.28
N TRP A 5 -4.99 -12.68 41.92
CA TRP A 5 -5.71 -11.54 41.34
C TRP A 5 -4.83 -10.31 41.11
N ASN A 6 -3.94 -10.00 42.07
CA ASN A 6 -3.00 -8.88 41.97
C ASN A 6 -2.06 -8.99 40.75
N ARG A 7 -1.72 -10.21 40.36
CA ARG A 7 -0.79 -10.47 39.24
C ARG A 7 -1.48 -10.32 37.88
N TYR A 8 -2.81 -10.41 37.79
CA TYR A 8 -3.51 -10.15 36.53
C TYR A 8 -3.62 -8.66 36.25
N GLU A 9 -3.92 -7.84 37.26
CA GLU A 9 -4.03 -6.38 37.10
C GLU A 9 -2.67 -5.74 36.75
N GLU A 10 -1.57 -6.18 37.38
CA GLU A 10 -0.20 -5.74 37.09
C GLU A 10 0.24 -6.07 35.65
N ASN A 11 -0.22 -7.22 35.11
CA ASN A 11 0.09 -7.64 33.74
C ASN A 11 -0.78 -6.96 32.68
N ILE A 12 -1.97 -6.45 33.05
CA ILE A 12 -2.86 -5.72 32.13
C ILE A 12 -2.32 -4.29 31.94
N GLU A 13 -1.84 -3.63 33.00
CA GLU A 13 -1.25 -2.29 32.94
C GLU A 13 0.07 -2.25 32.13
N ALA A 14 0.83 -3.36 32.10
CA ALA A 14 2.08 -3.46 31.33
C ALA A 14 1.89 -3.57 29.80
N SER A 15 0.67 -3.83 29.31
CA SER A 15 0.40 -4.06 27.88
C SER A 15 -0.32 -2.90 27.17
N GLU A 16 -0.67 -1.82 27.87
CA GLU A 16 -1.30 -0.63 27.29
C GLU A 16 -0.29 0.47 26.87
N GLY A 17 0.99 0.10 26.73
CA GLY A 17 2.03 0.97 26.21
C GLY A 17 1.96 1.09 24.68
N GLY A 18 0.97 1.82 24.15
CA GLY A 18 0.96 2.21 22.74
C GLY A 18 2.28 2.88 22.37
N ILE A 19 2.93 2.41 21.30
CA ILE A 19 4.26 2.92 20.90
C ILE A 19 4.16 4.43 20.70
N PRO A 20 4.91 5.27 21.45
CA PRO A 20 4.90 6.70 21.26
C PRO A 20 5.58 7.01 19.93
N VAL A 21 4.78 7.10 18.87
CA VAL A 21 5.26 7.49 17.55
C VAL A 21 5.80 8.91 17.68
N SER A 22 7.11 9.07 17.50
CA SER A 22 7.74 10.37 17.69
C SER A 22 7.10 11.42 16.79
N ARG A 23 6.87 12.63 17.31
CA ARG A 23 6.34 13.77 16.52
C ARG A 23 7.15 13.99 15.24
N ARG A 24 8.46 13.72 15.28
CA ARG A 24 9.37 13.80 14.13
C ARG A 24 9.03 12.77 13.05
N PHE A 25 8.72 11.54 13.44
CA PHE A 25 8.28 10.50 12.51
C PHE A 25 6.98 10.89 11.80
N TYR A 26 6.00 11.43 12.53
CA TYR A 26 4.75 11.91 11.92
C TYR A 26 5.01 13.05 10.92
N LEU A 27 5.89 14.00 11.25
CA LEU A 27 6.28 15.08 10.34
C LEU A 27 7.00 14.57 9.09
N LEU A 28 7.86 13.56 9.21
CA LEU A 28 8.54 12.94 8.07
C LEU A 28 7.55 12.18 7.17
N LEU A 29 6.60 11.46 7.75
CA LEU A 29 5.52 10.79 7.01
C LEU A 29 4.68 11.82 6.25
N LEU A 30 4.25 12.89 6.93
CA LEU A 30 3.45 13.94 6.32
C LEU A 30 4.22 14.65 5.20
N ALA A 31 5.51 14.97 5.43
CA ALA A 31 6.37 15.58 4.43
C ALA A 31 6.54 14.68 3.19
N GLY A 32 6.77 13.37 3.40
CA GLY A 32 6.84 12.39 2.33
C GLY A 32 5.52 12.26 1.57
N PHE A 33 4.39 12.24 2.28
CA PHE A 33 3.06 12.21 1.66
C PHE A 33 2.80 13.43 0.78
N VAL A 34 3.09 14.64 1.30
CA VAL A 34 2.97 15.88 0.53
C VAL A 34 3.89 15.84 -0.70
N LEU A 35 5.13 15.38 -0.54
CA LEU A 35 6.08 15.27 -1.65
C LEU A 35 5.58 14.34 -2.76
N VAL A 36 4.98 13.20 -2.42
CA VAL A 36 4.37 12.28 -3.39
C VAL A 36 3.22 12.94 -4.13
N VAL A 37 2.32 13.63 -3.42
CA VAL A 37 1.19 14.35 -4.05
C VAL A 37 1.69 15.42 -5.02
N VAL A 38 2.67 16.21 -4.59
CA VAL A 38 3.29 17.24 -5.44
C VAL A 38 3.95 16.61 -6.66
N GLY A 39 4.69 15.52 -6.50
CA GLY A 39 5.32 14.80 -7.60
C GLY A 39 4.32 14.32 -8.63
N ILE A 40 3.21 13.71 -8.18
CA ILE A 40 2.12 13.28 -9.07
C ILE A 40 1.52 14.47 -9.81
N MET A 41 1.27 15.60 -9.12
CA MET A 41 0.72 16.80 -9.74
C MET A 41 1.66 17.40 -10.80
N VAL A 42 2.96 17.44 -10.55
CA VAL A 42 3.95 17.92 -11.52
C VAL A 42 3.96 17.05 -12.77
N VAL A 43 3.98 15.72 -12.61
CA VAL A 43 3.93 14.79 -13.74
C VAL A 43 2.61 14.94 -14.50
N PHE A 44 1.48 15.05 -13.79
CA PHE A 44 0.17 15.23 -14.40
C PHE A 44 0.08 16.53 -15.22
N VAL A 45 0.55 17.65 -14.67
CA VAL A 45 0.59 18.92 -15.41
C VAL A 45 1.52 18.82 -16.60
N ALA A 46 2.70 18.21 -16.45
CA ALA A 46 3.64 18.01 -17.54
C ALA A 46 3.03 17.17 -18.68
N THR A 47 2.31 16.08 -18.38
CA THR A 47 1.68 15.26 -19.42
C THR A 47 0.54 15.99 -20.11
N VAL A 48 -0.29 16.74 -19.38
CA VAL A 48 -1.38 17.54 -19.95
C VAL A 48 -0.82 18.64 -20.86
N LEU A 49 0.25 19.33 -20.45
CA LEU A 49 0.87 20.41 -21.23
C LEU A 49 1.70 19.90 -22.41
N SER A 50 2.25 18.68 -22.35
CA SER A 50 3.08 18.12 -23.40
C SER A 50 2.31 17.77 -24.68
N GLY A 51 0.97 17.84 -24.67
CA GLY A 51 0.16 18.04 -25.88
C GLY A 51 0.29 16.99 -26.99
N SER A 52 0.90 15.83 -26.74
CA SER A 52 0.96 14.75 -27.73
C SER A 52 -0.47 14.21 -27.89
N GLY A 53 -1.13 14.53 -29.01
CA GLY A 53 -2.54 14.26 -29.32
C GLY A 53 -2.98 12.80 -29.37
N SER A 54 -2.27 11.88 -28.71
CA SER A 54 -2.72 10.54 -28.39
C SER A 54 -2.99 10.48 -26.89
N ILE A 55 -4.28 10.49 -26.52
CA ILE A 55 -4.70 10.32 -25.13
C ILE A 55 -4.35 8.89 -24.72
N ASN A 56 -3.17 8.73 -24.13
CA ASN A 56 -2.74 7.48 -23.51
C ASN A 56 -3.35 7.44 -22.09
N GLY A 57 -4.59 6.99 -22.03
CA GLY A 57 -5.36 6.86 -20.78
C GLY A 57 -5.49 5.40 -20.40
N GLY A 58 -5.61 5.10 -19.12
CA GLY A 58 -5.92 3.74 -18.71
C GLY A 58 -6.55 3.68 -17.34
N ALA A 59 -7.37 2.65 -17.11
CA ALA A 59 -7.98 2.35 -15.84
C ALA A 59 -7.44 1.02 -15.32
N VAL A 60 -7.15 0.96 -14.01
CA VAL A 60 -6.78 -0.28 -13.33
C VAL A 60 -7.87 -0.60 -12.32
N VAL A 61 -8.51 -1.75 -12.47
CA VAL A 61 -9.55 -2.26 -11.56
C VAL A 61 -8.99 -3.48 -10.85
N PHE A 62 -8.88 -3.42 -9.52
CA PHE A 62 -8.44 -4.56 -8.71
C PHE A 62 -9.65 -5.42 -8.33
N ILE A 63 -9.75 -6.63 -8.88
CA ILE A 63 -10.76 -7.64 -8.48
C ILE A 63 -10.03 -8.74 -7.72
N GLY A 64 -10.07 -8.69 -6.39
CA GLY A 64 -9.20 -9.53 -5.57
C GLY A 64 -7.71 -9.24 -5.84
N PRO A 65 -6.81 -10.24 -5.81
CA PRO A 65 -5.39 -10.02 -6.10
C PRO A 65 -5.09 -9.81 -7.59
N PHE A 66 -6.11 -9.81 -8.45
CA PHE A 66 -5.95 -9.72 -9.91
C PHE A 66 -6.20 -8.28 -10.39
N PRO A 67 -5.16 -7.56 -10.84
CA PRO A 67 -5.33 -6.27 -11.49
C PRO A 67 -5.83 -6.44 -12.92
N ILE A 68 -6.95 -5.80 -13.27
CA ILE A 68 -7.46 -5.68 -14.63
C ILE A 68 -7.09 -4.29 -15.14
N VAL A 69 -6.28 -4.23 -16.18
CA VAL A 69 -5.82 -2.96 -16.79
C VAL A 69 -6.47 -2.77 -18.14
N ILE A 70 -7.16 -1.66 -18.28
CA ILE A 70 -7.78 -1.20 -19.52
C ILE A 70 -6.94 -0.02 -19.99
N GLY A 71 -6.08 -0.23 -20.99
CA GLY A 71 -5.28 0.83 -21.61
C GLY A 71 -5.91 1.30 -22.91
N VAL A 72 -5.94 2.61 -23.13
CA VAL A 72 -6.38 3.30 -24.35
C VAL A 72 -5.20 4.12 -24.85
N GLY A 73 -4.79 3.90 -26.10
CA GLY A 73 -3.71 4.63 -26.77
C GLY A 73 -2.49 3.77 -27.14
N PRO A 74 -1.57 4.28 -27.98
CA PRO A 74 -0.38 3.57 -28.48
C PRO A 74 0.54 2.99 -27.39
N ASP A 75 0.59 3.60 -26.21
CA ASP A 75 1.40 3.10 -25.08
C ASP A 75 0.68 2.05 -24.21
N ALA A 76 -0.53 1.64 -24.58
CA ALA A 76 -1.28 0.63 -23.83
C ALA A 76 -0.50 -0.69 -23.69
N ALA A 77 0.35 -1.04 -24.66
CA ALA A 77 1.20 -2.23 -24.58
C ALA A 77 2.18 -2.17 -23.39
N TRP A 78 2.74 -1.00 -23.10
CA TRP A 78 3.63 -0.79 -21.95
C TRP A 78 2.86 -0.86 -20.63
N LEU A 79 1.66 -0.27 -20.57
CA LEU A 79 0.79 -0.34 -19.40
C LEU A 79 0.36 -1.78 -19.09
N VAL A 80 0.06 -2.57 -20.12
CA VAL A 80 -0.26 -4.00 -19.97
C VAL A 80 0.94 -4.79 -19.45
N LEU A 81 2.14 -4.55 -19.99
CA LEU A 81 3.36 -5.21 -19.48
C LEU A 81 3.60 -4.88 -18.00
N PHE A 82 3.43 -3.61 -17.62
CA PHE A 82 3.56 -3.19 -16.23
C PHE A 82 2.51 -3.85 -15.33
N SER A 83 1.27 -3.99 -15.81
CA SER A 83 0.20 -4.69 -15.10
C SER A 83 0.53 -6.16 -14.83
N ILE A 84 1.16 -6.84 -15.78
CA ILE A 84 1.55 -8.25 -15.63
C ILE A 84 2.56 -8.38 -14.49
N ILE A 85 3.56 -7.49 -14.44
CA ILE A 85 4.54 -7.45 -13.35
C ILE A 85 3.84 -7.23 -12.01
N LEU A 86 2.91 -6.27 -11.95
CA LEU A 86 2.12 -5.98 -10.75
C LEU A 86 1.25 -7.15 -10.31
N ALA A 87 0.66 -7.89 -11.26
CA ALA A 87 -0.12 -9.09 -10.99
C ALA A 87 0.73 -10.19 -10.36
N VAL A 88 1.92 -10.45 -10.92
CA VAL A 88 2.86 -11.43 -10.36
C VAL A 88 3.25 -11.03 -8.94
N LEU A 89 3.59 -9.75 -8.73
CA LEU A 89 3.96 -9.24 -7.40
C LEU A 89 2.80 -9.38 -6.40
N SER A 90 1.57 -9.03 -6.80
CA SER A 90 0.36 -9.19 -6.01
C SER A 90 0.13 -10.65 -5.60
N ILE A 91 0.26 -11.59 -6.54
CA ILE A 91 0.14 -13.03 -6.29
C ILE A 91 1.20 -13.50 -5.31
N VAL A 92 2.46 -13.07 -5.48
CA VAL A 92 3.56 -13.43 -4.57
C VAL A 92 3.30 -12.93 -3.15
N VAL A 93 2.91 -11.66 -3.00
CA VAL A 93 2.58 -11.07 -1.70
C VAL A 93 1.38 -11.78 -1.06
N PHE A 94 0.31 -12.01 -1.83
CA PHE A 94 -0.87 -12.74 -1.38
C PHE A 94 -0.52 -14.15 -0.90
N PHE A 95 0.34 -14.85 -1.64
CA PHE A 95 0.77 -16.20 -1.30
C PHE A 95 1.66 -16.24 -0.05
N VAL A 96 2.59 -15.29 0.09
CA VAL A 96 3.42 -15.16 1.31
C VAL A 96 2.55 -14.85 2.53
N MET A 97 1.57 -13.96 2.40
CA MET A 97 0.65 -13.61 3.49
C MET A 97 -0.23 -14.78 3.88
N ARG A 98 -0.72 -15.56 2.91
CA ARG A 98 -1.55 -16.76 3.15
C ARG A 98 -0.75 -17.92 3.75
N ARG A 99 0.57 -17.99 3.55
CA ARG A 99 1.42 -18.97 4.23
C ARG A 99 1.53 -18.70 5.74
N LYS A 100 1.51 -17.44 6.18
CA LYS A 100 1.60 -17.10 7.62
C LYS A 100 0.34 -17.42 8.42
N THR A 101 -0.81 -17.57 7.76
CA THR A 101 -2.08 -17.86 8.43
C THR A 101 -2.30 -19.33 8.78
N ARG A 102 -1.37 -20.23 8.41
CA ARG A 102 -1.46 -21.68 8.70
C ARG A 102 -0.50 -22.17 9.80
N LEU A 103 0.26 -21.28 10.42
CA LEU A 103 1.26 -21.62 11.46
C LEU A 103 0.89 -21.06 12.84
N PHE A 104 -0.31 -20.52 13.01
CA PHE A 104 -0.82 -19.98 14.28
C PHE A 104 -2.19 -20.58 14.65
N GLY A 105 -2.31 -21.87 14.38
CA GLY A 105 -3.45 -22.70 14.71
C GLY A 105 -2.98 -24.11 14.51
N ASP A 106 -2.34 -24.65 15.56
CA ASP A 106 -2.11 -26.04 15.96
C ASP A 106 -1.13 -26.03 17.15
#